data_AF-A0A9E4KP76-F1
#
_entry.id   AF-A0A9E4KP76-F1
#
_cell.length_a   1.000
_cell.length_b   1.000
_cell.length_c   1.000
_cell.angle_alpha   90.00
_cell.angle_beta   90.00
_cell.angle_gamma   90.00
#
_symmetry.space_group_name_H-M   'P 1'
#
loop_
_entity.id
_entity.type
_entity.pdbx_description
1 polymer ?
#
loop_
_entity_poly.entity_id
_entity_poly.type
_entity_poly.pdbx_seq_one_letter_code
_entity_poly.pdbx_strand_id
1 'polypeptide(L)'
;TGWQPFHVVLSEGDGGVNDAIGVVPMYLKSHSHGEYVFDSGWAHAFYQAGGRYYPKLQVSVPFTPATGRRLLVADAADDAAEVENMLLGATVQVARQLEVSSVHFTFMPEGQWQRAGKLGCLQRI
;
A
#
# COMPACT_ATOMS: atom_id res chain seq x y z
N THR A 1 17.42 -9.06 -2.37
CA THR A 1 16.02 -9.11 -1.91
C THR A 1 15.30 -7.90 -2.48
N GLY A 2 14.25 -8.05 -3.29
CA GLY A 2 13.62 -6.91 -3.99
C GLY A 2 12.70 -6.05 -3.13
N TRP A 3 12.71 -6.20 -1.80
CA TRP A 3 11.79 -5.57 -0.86
C TRP A 3 12.45 -4.37 -0.19
N GLN A 4 12.34 -3.18 -0.80
CA GLN A 4 12.88 -1.96 -0.20
C GLN A 4 11.79 -1.32 0.68
N PRO A 5 11.98 -1.15 2.00
CA PRO A 5 11.00 -0.49 2.86
C PRO A 5 10.72 0.94 2.40
N PHE A 6 9.44 1.30 2.30
CA PHE A 6 8.97 2.64 1.97
C PHE A 6 7.62 2.88 2.70
N HIS A 7 7.62 2.79 4.02
CA HIS A 7 6.39 2.87 4.82
C HIS A 7 5.82 4.29 4.85
N VAL A 8 4.50 4.40 4.88
CA VAL A 8 3.82 5.67 5.18
C VAL A 8 3.57 5.73 6.68
N VAL A 9 3.92 6.85 7.31
CA VAL A 9 3.59 7.13 8.70
C VAL A 9 2.80 8.44 8.71
N LEU A 10 1.64 8.41 9.38
CA LEU A 10 0.88 9.61 9.71
C LEU A 10 1.12 9.91 11.19
N SER A 11 1.53 11.15 11.46
CA SER A 11 1.80 11.63 12.81
C SER A 11 1.06 12.92 13.08
N GLU A 12 0.69 13.13 14.35
CA GLU A 12 0.28 14.44 14.85
C GLU A 12 1.49 15.31 15.18
N GLY A 13 1.27 16.62 15.27
CA GLY A 13 2.31 17.57 15.68
C GLY A 13 3.59 17.50 14.83
N ASP A 14 4.72 17.30 15.51
CA ASP A 14 6.05 17.55 14.97
C ASP A 14 6.62 16.34 14.20
N GLY A 15 5.86 15.24 14.10
CA GLY A 15 6.25 14.06 13.34
C GLY A 15 7.16 13.08 14.09
N GLY A 16 7.17 13.11 15.42
CA GLY A 16 7.90 12.15 16.24
C GLY A 16 7.29 10.74 16.14
N VAL A 17 8.10 9.71 16.45
CA VAL A 17 7.62 8.31 16.50
C VAL A 17 6.51 8.12 17.53
N ASN A 18 6.54 8.88 18.63
CA ASN A 18 5.51 8.83 19.67
C ASN A 18 4.21 9.53 19.25
N ASP A 19 4.25 10.33 18.18
CA ASP A 19 3.11 11.06 17.65
C ASP A 19 2.45 10.32 16.47
N ALA A 20 2.95 9.13 16.13
CA ALA A 20 2.43 8.33 15.03
C ALA A 20 1.01 7.82 15.35
N ILE A 21 0.03 8.30 14.59
CA ILE A 21 -1.38 7.90 14.69
C ILE A 21 -1.76 6.83 13.67
N GLY A 22 -0.92 6.59 12.65
CA GLY A 22 -1.14 5.52 11.70
C GLY A 22 0.06 5.16 10.83
N VAL A 23 0.05 3.93 10.31
CA VAL A 23 1.15 3.37 9.49
C VAL A 23 0.61 2.50 8.35
N VAL A 24 1.24 2.58 7.18
CA VAL A 24 1.07 1.62 6.08
C VAL A 24 2.39 0.86 5.83
N PRO A 25 2.45 -0.46 6.08
CA PRO A 25 3.61 -1.28 5.74
C PRO A 25 3.68 -1.43 4.22
N MET A 26 4.49 -0.56 3.62
CA MET A 26 4.66 -0.44 2.17
C MET A 26 6.12 -0.64 1.75
N TYR A 27 6.32 -1.25 0.59
CA TYR A 27 7.64 -1.58 0.04
C TYR A 27 7.72 -1.21 -1.43
N LEU A 28 8.84 -0.62 -1.86
CA LEU A 28 9.16 -0.41 -3.27
C LEU A 28 9.71 -1.71 -3.86
N LYS A 29 9.15 -2.13 -4.99
CA LYS A 29 9.46 -3.39 -5.69
C LYS A 29 9.92 -3.11 -7.11
N SER A 30 11.06 -3.69 -7.49
CA SER A 30 11.58 -3.68 -8.87
C SER A 30 11.32 -4.98 -9.64
N HIS A 31 10.73 -6.00 -9.00
CA HIS A 31 10.34 -7.28 -9.59
C HIS A 31 9.33 -8.04 -8.70
N SER A 32 8.57 -9.00 -9.24
CA SER A 32 7.60 -9.82 -8.49
C SER A 32 8.22 -10.83 -7.52
N HIS A 33 9.51 -11.20 -7.69
CA HIS A 33 10.07 -12.30 -6.91
C HIS A 33 9.89 -12.10 -5.39
N GLY A 34 9.45 -13.17 -4.72
CA GLY A 34 9.19 -13.21 -3.29
C GLY A 34 7.82 -12.64 -2.88
N GLU A 35 6.99 -12.18 -3.82
CA GLU A 35 5.58 -11.88 -3.57
C GLU A 35 4.72 -13.15 -3.59
N TYR A 36 3.59 -13.12 -2.89
CA TYR A 36 2.57 -14.17 -2.93
C TYR A 36 1.59 -14.01 -4.09
N VAL A 37 1.58 -12.85 -4.74
CA VAL A 37 0.77 -12.56 -5.93
C VAL A 37 1.67 -12.69 -7.14
N PHE A 38 1.46 -13.73 -7.94
CA PHE A 38 2.19 -13.94 -9.19
C PHE A 38 1.65 -13.02 -10.29
N ASP A 39 2.22 -11.82 -10.40
CA ASP A 39 1.80 -10.82 -11.37
C ASP A 39 2.73 -10.70 -12.59
N SER A 40 3.61 -11.68 -12.81
CA SER A 40 4.53 -11.71 -13.95
C SER A 40 3.81 -11.65 -15.30
N GLY A 41 2.64 -12.30 -15.41
CA GLY A 41 1.78 -12.21 -16.60
C GLY A 41 1.24 -10.80 -16.83
N TRP A 42 0.83 -10.11 -15.76
CA TRP A 42 0.40 -8.70 -15.84
C TRP A 42 1.55 -7.78 -16.21
N ALA A 43 2.72 -7.99 -15.61
CA ALA A 43 3.92 -7.23 -15.95
C ALA A 43 4.25 -7.40 -17.44
N HIS A 44 4.26 -8.63 -17.95
CA HIS A 44 4.52 -8.90 -19.37
C HIS A 44 3.48 -8.23 -20.28
N ALA A 45 2.19 -8.39 -19.99
CA ALA A 45 1.13 -7.77 -20.78
C ALA A 45 1.22 -6.23 -20.77
N PHE A 46 1.55 -5.63 -19.62
CA PHE A 46 1.70 -4.18 -19.49
C PHE A 46 2.93 -3.66 -20.25
N TYR A 47 4.04 -4.40 -20.24
CA TYR A 47 5.20 -4.10 -21.08
C TYR A 47 4.88 -4.19 -22.57
N GLN A 48 4.12 -5.21 -23.01
CA GLN A 48 3.69 -5.34 -24.40
C GLN A 48 2.75 -4.21 -24.83
N ALA A 49 1.99 -3.63 -23.90
CA ALA A 49 1.20 -2.42 -24.12
C ALA A 49 2.05 -1.11 -24.08
N GLY A 50 3.38 -1.20 -23.96
CA GLY A 50 4.30 -0.06 -23.91
C GLY A 50 4.45 0.59 -22.54
N GLY A 51 3.80 0.04 -21.50
CA GLY A 51 3.92 0.51 -20.12
C GLY A 51 5.19 0.02 -19.43
N ARG A 52 5.54 0.65 -18.31
CA ARG A 52 6.58 0.16 -17.39
C ARG A 52 5.93 -0.33 -16.12
N TYR A 53 5.93 -1.64 -15.88
CA TYR A 53 5.27 -2.21 -14.71
C TYR A 53 6.06 -2.01 -13.41
N TYR A 54 7.39 -1.92 -13.50
CA TYR A 54 8.27 -1.60 -12.39
C TYR A 54 8.91 -0.21 -12.54
N PRO A 55 9.22 0.48 -11.43
CA PRO A 55 8.94 0.07 -10.05
C PRO A 55 7.44 0.21 -9.70
N LYS A 56 7.01 -0.58 -8.69
CA LYS A 56 5.67 -0.51 -8.09
C LYS A 56 5.76 -0.47 -6.57
N LEU A 57 4.71 -0.01 -5.90
CA LEU A 57 4.59 -0.09 -4.43
C LEU A 57 3.73 -1.29 -4.04
N GLN A 58 4.20 -2.06 -3.06
CA GLN A 58 3.51 -3.22 -2.51
C GLN A 58 3.16 -2.95 -1.04
N VAL A 59 1.88 -2.93 -0.73
CA VAL A 59 1.35 -2.84 0.64
C VAL A 59 0.99 -4.25 1.11
N SER A 60 1.78 -4.76 2.04
CA SER A 60 1.65 -6.12 2.58
C SER A 60 2.42 -6.23 3.89
N VAL A 61 2.01 -7.16 4.75
CA VAL A 61 2.90 -7.68 5.78
C VAL A 61 3.77 -8.78 5.13
N PRO A 62 5.10 -8.67 5.13
CA PRO A 62 5.97 -9.62 4.43
C PRO A 62 5.77 -11.06 4.92
N PHE A 63 6.03 -12.00 4.01
CA PHE A 63 6.09 -13.44 4.27
C PHE A 63 4.81 -14.12 4.79
N THR A 64 3.66 -13.43 4.79
CA THR A 64 2.38 -14.04 5.18
C THR A 64 1.25 -13.58 4.24
N PRO A 65 0.70 -14.47 3.38
CA PRO A 65 -0.47 -14.17 2.55
C PRO A 65 -1.76 -14.31 3.37
N ALA A 66 -1.84 -13.60 4.49
CA ALA A 66 -2.99 -13.63 5.39
C ALA A 66 -3.74 -12.31 5.35
N THR A 67 -5.07 -12.41 5.32
CA THR A 67 -5.96 -11.27 5.50
C THR A 67 -5.65 -10.60 6.83
N GLY A 68 -5.37 -9.29 6.80
CA GLY A 68 -5.08 -8.53 8.00
C GLY A 68 -4.97 -7.05 7.69
N ARG A 69 -5.06 -6.21 8.72
CA ARG A 69 -4.99 -4.75 8.58
C ARG A 69 -3.71 -4.34 7.83
N ARG A 70 -3.86 -3.42 6.87
CA ARG A 70 -2.77 -2.78 6.11
C ARG A 70 -2.74 -1.28 6.33
N LEU A 71 -3.87 -0.72 6.71
CA LEU A 71 -3.95 0.61 7.29
C LEU A 71 -3.94 0.39 8.80
N LEU A 72 -2.80 0.59 9.44
CA LEU A 72 -2.64 0.42 10.87
C LEU A 72 -2.95 1.76 11.52
N VAL A 73 -3.89 1.78 12.46
CA VAL A 73 -4.27 2.99 13.19
C VAL A 73 -3.97 2.76 14.67
N ALA A 74 -3.44 3.77 15.33
CA ALA A 74 -3.20 3.73 16.77
C ALA A 74 -4.53 3.61 17.53
N ASP A 75 -4.56 2.81 18.60
CA ASP A 75 -5.79 2.60 19.38
C ASP A 75 -6.30 3.89 20.06
N ALA A 76 -5.43 4.89 20.24
CA ALA A 76 -5.76 6.19 20.81
C ALA A 76 -6.34 7.19 19.79
N ALA A 77 -6.43 6.85 18.50
CA ALA A 77 -7.00 7.74 17.49
C ALA A 77 -8.52 7.88 17.66
N ASP A 78 -9.02 9.12 17.71
CA ASP A 78 -10.44 9.42 17.93
C ASP A 78 -11.34 8.90 16.80
N ASP A 79 -10.90 9.04 15.54
CA ASP A 79 -11.60 8.53 14.37
C ASP A 79 -10.68 7.66 13.51
N ALA A 80 -10.68 6.36 13.80
CA ALA A 80 -9.90 5.41 13.01
C ALA A 80 -10.31 5.38 11.54
N ALA A 81 -11.56 5.73 11.22
CA ALA A 81 -12.02 5.71 9.85
C ALA A 81 -11.41 6.84 9.01
N GLU A 82 -11.35 8.03 9.59
CA GLU A 82 -10.68 9.19 9.02
C GLU A 82 -9.18 8.96 8.85
N VAL A 83 -8.51 8.40 9.87
CA VAL A 83 -7.07 8.09 9.80
C VAL A 83 -6.75 7.12 8.65
N GLU A 84 -7.53 6.06 8.49
CA GLU A 84 -7.36 5.14 7.35
C GLU A 84 -7.58 5.83 5.99
N ASN A 85 -8.52 6.79 5.88
CA ASN A 85 -8.70 7.57 4.65
C ASN A 85 -7.46 8.44 4.36
N MET A 86 -6.92 9.10 5.39
CA MET A 86 -5.69 9.88 5.27
C MET A 86 -4.50 9.00 4.87
N LEU A 87 -4.34 7.81 5.46
CA LEU A 87 -3.29 6.85 5.10
C LEU A 87 -3.41 6.40 3.65
N LEU A 88 -4.63 6.11 3.15
CA LEU A 88 -4.86 5.77 1.75
C LEU A 88 -4.51 6.93 0.81
N GLY A 89 -4.98 8.14 1.13
CA GLY A 89 -4.66 9.35 0.37
C GLY A 89 -3.16 9.62 0.30
N ALA A 90 -2.48 9.57 1.45
CA ALA A 90 -1.03 9.72 1.54
C ALA A 90 -0.29 8.66 0.72
N THR A 91 -0.72 7.40 0.79
CA THR A 91 -0.13 6.31 -0.01
C THR A 91 -0.24 6.57 -1.51
N VAL A 92 -1.42 7.01 -1.98
CA VAL A 92 -1.63 7.37 -3.39
C VAL A 92 -0.79 8.59 -3.79
N GLN A 93 -0.67 9.58 -2.91
CA GLN A 93 0.17 10.75 -3.15
C GLN A 93 1.66 10.36 -3.26
N VAL A 94 2.16 9.52 -2.37
CA VAL A 94 3.53 8.99 -2.43
C VAL A 94 3.76 8.23 -3.73
N ALA A 95 2.81 7.39 -4.15
CA ALA A 95 2.91 6.66 -5.41
C ALA A 95 3.07 7.61 -6.61
N ARG A 96 2.32 8.71 -6.64
CA ARG A 96 2.45 9.75 -7.68
C ARG A 96 3.79 10.47 -7.63
N GLN A 97 4.27 10.83 -6.44
CA GLN A 97 5.54 11.53 -6.25
C GLN A 97 6.75 10.67 -6.66
N LEU A 98 6.68 9.36 -6.42
CA LEU A 98 7.72 8.41 -6.83
C LEU A 98 7.61 7.99 -8.30
N GLU A 99 6.59 8.44 -9.03
CA GLU A 99 6.31 8.05 -10.41
C GLU A 99 6.29 6.53 -10.62
N VAL A 100 5.81 5.78 -9.61
CA VAL A 100 5.66 4.33 -9.73
C VAL A 100 4.45 3.98 -10.58
N SER A 101 4.49 2.80 -11.21
CA SER A 101 3.41 2.35 -12.09
C SER A 101 2.06 2.18 -11.37
N SER A 102 2.12 1.79 -10.09
CA SER A 102 0.96 1.33 -9.33
C SER A 102 1.29 1.16 -7.85
N VAL A 103 0.24 1.12 -7.03
CA VAL A 103 0.28 0.64 -5.64
C VAL A 103 -0.66 -0.54 -5.46
N HIS A 104 -0.17 -1.60 -4.85
CA HIS A 104 -0.87 -2.87 -4.70
C HIS A 104 -1.14 -3.14 -3.23
N PHE A 105 -2.39 -3.02 -2.82
CA PHE A 105 -2.85 -3.42 -1.49
C PHE A 105 -3.31 -4.87 -1.52
N THR A 106 -2.63 -5.74 -0.76
CA THR A 106 -2.91 -7.19 -0.78
C THR A 106 -3.37 -7.70 0.58
N PHE A 107 -4.36 -8.59 0.54
CA PHE A 107 -4.92 -9.26 1.73
C PHE A 107 -5.49 -8.28 2.77
N MET A 108 -6.18 -7.23 2.32
CA MET A 108 -6.89 -6.33 3.22
C MET A 108 -8.17 -6.98 3.77
N PRO A 109 -8.58 -6.68 5.02
CA PRO A 109 -9.91 -7.02 5.49
C PRO A 109 -10.96 -6.26 4.68
N GLU A 110 -12.17 -6.82 4.59
CA GLU A 110 -13.24 -6.29 3.74
C GLU A 110 -13.51 -4.80 3.95
N GLY A 111 -13.51 -4.32 5.21
CA GLY A 111 -13.72 -2.91 5.52
C GLY A 111 -12.68 -1.98 4.87
N GLN A 112 -11.39 -2.32 4.96
CA GLN A 112 -10.31 -1.54 4.33
C GLN A 112 -10.34 -1.67 2.80
N TRP A 113 -10.69 -2.86 2.29
CA TRP A 113 -10.86 -3.11 0.86
C TRP A 113 -11.99 -2.30 0.23
N GLN A 114 -13.15 -2.22 0.89
CA GLN A 114 -14.27 -1.39 0.47
C GLN A 114 -13.91 0.09 0.50
N ARG A 115 -13.18 0.53 1.53
CA ARG A 115 -12.73 1.92 1.65
C ARG A 115 -11.75 2.31 0.55
N ALA A 116 -10.76 1.49 0.26
CA ALA A 116 -9.84 1.72 -0.85
C ALA A 116 -10.60 1.82 -2.19
N GLY A 117 -11.62 0.97 -2.39
CA GLY A 117 -12.51 1.04 -3.55
C GLY A 117 -13.22 2.40 -3.69
N LYS A 118 -13.78 2.93 -2.60
CA LYS A 118 -14.43 4.26 -2.58
C LYS A 118 -13.48 5.41 -2.92
N LEU A 119 -12.18 5.25 -2.68
CA LEU A 119 -11.13 6.21 -3.03
C LEU A 119 -10.53 6.00 -4.43
N GLY A 120 -11.11 5.09 -5.23
CA GLY A 120 -10.73 4.88 -6.63
C GLY A 120 -9.70 3.78 -6.86
N CYS A 121 -9.33 3.00 -5.83
CA CYS A 121 -8.53 1.80 -6.05
C CYS A 121 -9.35 0.73 -6.78
N LEU A 122 -8.74 0.08 -7.78
CA LEU A 122 -9.39 -0.99 -8.51
C LEU A 122 -9.50 -2.24 -7.62
N GLN A 123 -10.74 -2.65 -7.33
CA GLN A 123 -11.05 -3.81 -6.51
C GLN A 123 -10.98 -5.10 -7.34
N ARG A 124 -10.24 -6.08 -6.85
CA ARG A 124 -10.09 -7.41 -7.45
C ARG A 124 -10.45 -8.47 -6.40
N ILE A 125 -11.07 -9.56 -6.84
CA ILE A 125 -11.42 -10.74 -6.04
C ILE A 125 -10.26 -11.73 -6.07
#